data_AF-A0A1F9CSF5-F1
#
_entry.id   AF-A0A1F9CSF5-F1
#
_cell.length_a   1.000
_cell.length_b   1.000
_cell.length_c   1.000
_cell.angle_alpha   90.00
_cell.angle_beta   90.00
_cell.angle_gamma   90.00
#
_symmetry.space_group_name_H-M   'P 1'
#
loop_
_entity.id
_entity.type
_entity.pdbx_description
1 polymer ?
#
loop_
_entity_poly.entity_id
_entity_poly.type
_entity_poly.pdbx_seq_one_letter_code
_entity_poly.pdbx_strand_id
1 'polypeptide(L)'
;MKDRSRIRFNPVTKDIEIEGSEEFVKVYFNKIQEMILDSSKEIVEEPRIERVRSVEKAKKEPKAVKARPPKKSRKAKKKEPGVKKVTNVDTVVTLIQGSTEGISTAELKEKTGLTEHQIWNIVNRASKEGKIRKMKRGVYAG
;
A
#
# COMPACT_ATOMS: atom_id res chain seq x y z
N MET A 1 19.03 -24.32 -28.10
CA MET A 1 17.85 -23.74 -27.42
C MET A 1 18.18 -22.28 -27.14
N LYS A 2 17.29 -21.31 -27.40
CA LYS A 2 17.53 -19.92 -26.98
C LYS A 2 17.28 -19.86 -25.48
N ASP A 3 18.32 -19.70 -24.69
CA ASP A 3 18.20 -19.51 -23.25
C ASP A 3 17.44 -18.20 -23.02
N ARG A 4 16.19 -18.33 -22.56
CA ARG A 4 15.34 -17.18 -22.27
C ARG A 4 15.74 -16.65 -20.89
N SER A 5 16.61 -15.65 -20.87
CA SER A 5 16.94 -14.94 -19.63
C SER A 5 15.80 -14.00 -19.21
N ARG A 6 15.49 -13.95 -17.91
CA ARG A 6 14.43 -13.12 -17.34
C ARG A 6 14.81 -12.64 -15.93
N ILE A 7 14.51 -11.38 -15.64
CA ILE A 7 14.64 -10.80 -14.31
C ILE A 7 13.26 -10.33 -13.87
N ARG A 8 12.87 -10.66 -12.63
CA ARG A 8 11.63 -10.20 -12.01
C ARG A 8 11.93 -9.60 -10.65
N PHE A 9 11.20 -8.53 -10.32
CA PHE A 9 11.23 -7.93 -9.00
C PHE A 9 9.84 -8.02 -8.38
N ASN A 10 9.75 -8.59 -7.19
CA ASN A 10 8.53 -8.58 -6.41
C ASN A 10 8.54 -7.37 -5.46
N PRO A 11 7.76 -6.31 -5.70
CA PRO A 11 7.78 -5.11 -4.86
C PRO A 11 7.22 -5.33 -3.45
N VAL A 12 6.49 -6.44 -3.21
CA VAL A 12 5.89 -6.75 -1.91
C VAL A 12 6.91 -7.44 -1.01
N THR A 13 7.58 -8.48 -1.51
CA THR A 13 8.59 -9.23 -0.74
C THR A 13 9.99 -8.63 -0.87
N LYS A 14 10.19 -7.73 -1.84
CA LYS A 14 11.48 -7.17 -2.26
C LYS A 14 12.45 -8.21 -2.82
N ASP A 15 11.94 -9.35 -3.26
CA ASP A 15 12.75 -10.40 -3.87
C ASP A 15 13.07 -10.05 -5.33
N ILE A 16 14.30 -10.41 -5.74
CA ILE A 16 14.75 -10.33 -7.12
C ILE A 16 14.98 -11.76 -7.61
N GLU A 17 14.21 -12.18 -8.62
CA GLU A 17 14.35 -13.47 -9.28
C GLU A 17 15.10 -13.30 -10.59
N ILE A 18 16.14 -14.11 -10.82
CA ILE A 18 16.98 -14.09 -12.02
C ILE A 18 16.99 -15.50 -12.60
N GLU A 19 16.42 -15.66 -13.79
CA GLU A 19 16.34 -16.92 -14.54
C GLU A 19 17.14 -16.76 -15.83
N GLY A 20 17.89 -17.78 -16.26
CA GLY A 20 18.65 -17.75 -17.51
C GLY A 20 19.79 -18.76 -17.52
N SER A 21 20.76 -18.55 -18.40
CA SER A 21 22.01 -19.32 -18.39
C SER A 21 22.79 -19.07 -17.09
N GLU A 22 23.62 -20.02 -16.67
CA GLU A 22 24.42 -19.86 -15.45
C GLU A 22 25.30 -18.60 -15.47
N GLU A 23 25.88 -18.30 -16.62
CA GLU A 23 26.71 -17.10 -16.80
C GLU A 23 25.89 -15.82 -16.58
N PHE A 24 24.67 -15.77 -17.12
CA PHE A 24 23.76 -14.65 -16.92
C PHE A 24 23.40 -14.47 -15.45
N VAL A 25 23.05 -15.55 -14.76
CA VAL A 25 22.71 -15.51 -13.33
C VAL A 25 23.91 -15.03 -12.51
N LYS A 26 25.11 -15.56 -12.76
CA LYS A 26 26.33 -15.19 -12.02
C LYS A 26 26.70 -13.72 -12.23
N VAL A 27 26.66 -13.23 -13.46
CA VAL A 27 26.99 -11.82 -13.78
C VAL A 27 26.03 -10.86 -13.08
N TYR A 28 24.73 -11.11 -13.16
CA TYR A 28 23.74 -10.21 -12.55
C TYR A 28 23.71 -10.32 -11.02
N PHE A 29 23.92 -11.50 -10.47
CA PHE A 29 24.04 -11.68 -9.02
C PHE A 29 25.22 -10.89 -8.45
N ASN A 30 26.40 -10.99 -9.05
CA ASN A 30 27.59 -10.27 -8.61
C ASN A 30 27.39 -8.75 -8.69
N LYS A 31 26.77 -8.25 -9.77
CA LYS A 31 26.45 -6.83 -9.93
C LYS A 31 25.53 -6.31 -8.83
N ILE A 32 24.54 -7.10 -8.43
CA ILE A 32 23.63 -6.73 -7.32
C ILE A 32 24.39 -6.73 -5.98
N GLN A 33 25.29 -7.69 -5.75
CA GLN A 33 26.12 -7.71 -4.55
C GLN A 33 27.02 -6.47 -4.46
N GLU A 34 27.66 -6.08 -5.56
CA GLU A 34 28.47 -4.85 -5.61
C GLU A 34 27.65 -3.60 -5.30
N MET A 35 26.46 -3.46 -5.91
CA MET A 35 25.56 -2.34 -5.62
C MET A 35 25.17 -2.25 -4.14
N ILE A 36 24.88 -3.39 -3.51
CA ILE A 36 24.55 -3.43 -2.08
C ILE A 36 25.76 -3.05 -1.22
N LEU A 37 26.95 -3.53 -1.58
CA LEU A 37 28.19 -3.24 -0.86
C LEU A 37 28.59 -1.77 -0.97
N ASP A 38 28.47 -1.17 -2.15
CA ASP A 38 28.75 0.26 -2.35
C ASP A 38 27.71 1.15 -1.66
N SER A 39 26.43 0.76 -1.71
CA SER A 39 25.37 1.43 -0.93
C SER A 39 25.66 1.38 0.57
N SER A 40 26.24 0.28 1.07
CA SER A 40 26.59 0.14 2.49
C SER A 40 27.84 0.94 2.91
N LYS A 41 28.67 1.40 1.97
CA LYS A 41 29.80 2.30 2.26
C LYS A 41 29.37 3.76 2.38
N GLU A 42 28.28 4.18 1.73
CA GLU A 42 27.70 5.52 1.89
C GLU A 42 26.86 5.69 3.18
N ILE A 43 26.51 4.60 3.88
CA ILE A 43 25.67 4.61 5.09
C ILE A 43 26.52 4.49 6.36
N VAL A 44 27.67 5.17 6.41
CA VAL A 44 28.52 5.30 7.61
C VAL A 44 28.45 6.73 8.14
N GLU A 45 27.26 7.23 8.43
CA GLU A 45 27.02 8.26 9.46
C GLU A 45 25.59 8.09 9.99
N GLU A 46 25.38 7.14 10.91
CA GLU A 46 24.62 7.29 12.16
C GLU A 46 24.36 5.93 12.86
N PRO A 47 24.34 5.89 14.22
CA PRO A 47 24.68 4.69 14.98
C PRO A 47 23.59 3.61 15.04
N ARG A 48 24.04 2.39 14.79
CA ARG A 48 23.29 1.14 14.75
C ARG A 48 23.02 0.63 16.18
N ILE A 49 21.77 0.68 16.64
CA ILE A 49 21.36 -0.11 17.82
C ILE A 49 21.09 -1.54 17.34
N GLU A 50 22.03 -2.43 17.65
CA GLU A 50 21.89 -3.88 17.51
C GLU A 50 20.70 -4.39 18.31
N ARG A 51 19.74 -5.02 17.63
CA ARG A 51 18.84 -5.99 18.27
C ARG A 51 19.18 -7.37 17.76
N VAL A 52 20.02 -8.02 18.56
CA VAL A 52 20.23 -9.46 18.60
C VAL A 52 18.90 -10.21 18.57
N ARG A 53 18.83 -11.16 17.64
CA ARG A 53 17.79 -12.20 17.58
C ARG A 53 18.06 -13.19 18.70
N SER A 54 17.05 -13.46 19.52
CA SER A 54 17.01 -14.65 20.37
C SER A 54 15.71 -15.40 20.08
N VAL A 55 15.85 -16.53 19.41
CA VAL A 55 14.83 -17.56 19.28
C VAL A 55 14.84 -18.36 20.58
N GLU A 56 13.73 -18.45 21.31
CA GLU A 56 13.39 -19.71 21.96
C GLU A 56 11.91 -19.84 22.29
N LYS A 57 11.49 -21.10 22.30
CA LYS A 57 10.16 -21.65 22.11
C LYS A 57 9.63 -22.08 23.48
N ALA A 58 8.47 -21.59 23.91
CA ALA A 58 7.77 -22.23 25.04
C ALA A 58 6.24 -22.08 24.91
N LYS A 59 5.63 -23.23 24.69
CA LYS A 59 4.21 -23.54 24.56
C LYS A 59 3.53 -23.45 25.94
N LYS A 60 2.37 -22.78 26.04
CA LYS A 60 1.25 -23.09 26.96
C LYS A 60 0.05 -22.16 26.70
N GLU A 61 -1.03 -22.71 26.13
CA GLU A 61 -2.40 -22.17 26.18
C GLU A 61 -3.03 -22.46 27.57
N PRO A 62 -4.31 -22.12 27.84
CA PRO A 62 -4.95 -20.80 27.85
C PRO A 62 -5.67 -20.56 29.20
N LYS A 63 -5.76 -19.33 29.73
CA LYS A 63 -6.67 -19.01 30.85
C LYS A 63 -7.30 -17.61 30.76
N ALA A 64 -8.58 -17.62 30.43
CA ALA A 64 -9.70 -16.87 30.99
C ALA A 64 -9.50 -15.45 31.60
N VAL A 65 -10.18 -14.49 30.98
CA VAL A 65 -11.07 -13.44 31.55
C VAL A 65 -10.49 -12.48 32.61
N LYS A 66 -10.41 -11.18 32.26
CA LYS A 66 -10.97 -10.08 33.07
C LYS A 66 -11.00 -8.71 32.33
N ALA A 67 -12.23 -8.22 32.17
CA ALA A 67 -12.72 -6.84 32.16
C ALA A 67 -11.89 -5.66 31.59
N ARG A 68 -12.48 -4.99 30.60
CA ARG A 68 -12.22 -3.60 30.18
C ARG A 68 -12.26 -2.62 31.37
N PRO A 69 -11.41 -1.58 31.37
CA PRO A 69 -11.77 -0.27 31.90
C PRO A 69 -12.06 0.72 30.75
N PRO A 70 -13.19 1.44 30.75
CA PRO A 70 -13.54 2.41 29.71
C PRO A 70 -12.71 3.67 29.88
N LYS A 71 -11.76 3.92 28.97
CA LYS A 71 -11.05 5.22 28.93
C LYS A 71 -11.96 6.28 28.32
N LYS A 72 -12.53 7.08 29.22
CA LYS A 72 -13.07 8.44 29.06
C LYS A 72 -12.83 9.07 27.69
N SER A 73 -13.92 9.26 26.96
CA SER A 73 -14.05 10.17 25.83
C SER A 73 -13.53 11.57 26.19
N ARG A 74 -12.36 11.94 25.68
CA ARG A 74 -11.99 13.35 25.58
C ARG A 74 -12.85 13.97 24.48
N LYS A 75 -13.81 14.79 24.88
CA LYS A 75 -14.57 15.69 24.00
C LYS A 75 -13.57 16.46 23.14
N ALA A 76 -13.48 16.11 21.85
CA ALA A 76 -12.73 16.88 20.90
C ALA A 76 -13.50 18.17 20.64
N LYS A 77 -12.85 19.29 20.99
CA LYS A 77 -13.30 20.65 20.67
C LYS A 77 -13.69 20.72 19.19
N LYS A 78 -14.91 21.22 18.94
CA LYS A 78 -15.43 21.61 17.65
C LYS A 78 -14.41 22.58 17.02
N LYS A 79 -13.71 22.15 15.96
CA LYS A 79 -12.89 23.05 15.14
C LYS A 79 -13.76 23.52 13.98
N GLU A 80 -13.85 24.84 13.85
CA GLU A 80 -14.38 25.55 12.69
C GLU A 80 -13.68 25.08 11.40
N PRO A 81 -14.34 25.21 10.22
CA PRO A 81 -13.94 24.50 9.02
C PRO A 81 -12.65 25.08 8.45
N GLY A 82 -11.53 24.55 8.92
CA GLY A 82 -10.25 24.71 8.25
C GLY A 82 -10.39 24.20 6.83
N VAL A 83 -10.02 25.05 5.86
CA VAL A 83 -9.99 24.76 4.42
C VAL A 83 -9.48 23.33 4.23
N LYS A 84 -10.40 22.41 3.91
CA LYS A 84 -10.06 21.00 3.72
C LYS A 84 -9.11 20.98 2.53
N LYS A 85 -7.85 20.59 2.76
CA LYS A 85 -6.95 20.24 1.67
C LYS A 85 -7.68 19.18 0.87
N VAL A 86 -8.10 19.52 -0.35
CA VAL A 86 -8.85 18.62 -1.21
C VAL A 86 -7.91 17.47 -1.52
N THR A 87 -8.20 16.30 -0.97
CA THR A 87 -7.40 15.10 -1.23
C THR A 87 -7.87 14.43 -2.51
N ASN A 88 -7.03 13.60 -3.12
CA ASN A 88 -7.43 12.78 -4.27
C ASN A 88 -8.63 11.87 -3.96
N VAL A 89 -8.86 11.55 -2.68
CA VAL A 89 -10.05 10.83 -2.22
C VAL A 89 -11.28 11.72 -2.35
N ASP A 90 -11.18 12.96 -1.84
CA ASP A 90 -12.28 13.91 -1.87
C ASP A 90 -12.66 14.27 -3.31
N THR A 91 -11.69 14.48 -4.21
CA THR A 91 -11.97 14.77 -5.63
C THR A 91 -12.78 13.66 -6.30
N VAL A 92 -12.36 12.40 -6.15
CA VAL A 92 -13.06 11.25 -6.73
C VAL A 92 -14.46 11.11 -6.15
N VAL A 93 -14.61 11.25 -4.83
CA VAL A 93 -15.93 11.15 -4.18
C VAL A 93 -16.87 12.27 -4.63
N THR A 94 -16.39 13.51 -4.69
CA THR A 94 -17.19 14.65 -5.16
C THR A 94 -17.60 14.50 -6.63
N LEU A 95 -16.71 13.98 -7.49
CA LEU A 95 -17.02 13.66 -8.89
C LEU A 95 -18.13 12.62 -9.03
N ILE A 96 -18.08 11.55 -8.24
CA ILE A 96 -19.11 10.49 -8.25
C ILE A 96 -20.43 11.04 -7.72
N GLN A 97 -20.39 11.81 -6.62
CA GLN A 97 -21.59 12.41 -6.03
C GLN A 97 -22.26 13.44 -6.94
N GLY A 98 -21.47 14.17 -7.74
CA GLY A 98 -21.99 15.10 -8.75
C GLY A 98 -22.62 14.42 -9.97
N SER A 99 -22.47 13.10 -10.12
CA SER A 99 -22.95 12.35 -11.28
C SER A 99 -24.15 11.47 -10.89
N THR A 100 -25.36 11.97 -11.10
CA THR A 100 -26.61 11.22 -10.82
C THR A 100 -26.85 10.06 -11.78
N GLU A 101 -26.37 10.16 -13.02
CA GLU A 101 -26.44 9.10 -14.04
C GLU A 101 -25.41 7.98 -13.80
N GLY A 102 -24.45 8.25 -12.92
CA GLY A 102 -23.32 7.39 -12.61
C GLY A 102 -22.12 7.64 -13.51
N ILE A 103 -20.92 7.44 -12.95
CA ILE A 103 -19.64 7.66 -13.61
C ILE A 103 -18.86 6.34 -13.71
N SER A 104 -18.24 6.12 -14.86
CA SER A 104 -17.41 4.93 -15.10
C SER A 104 -16.00 5.06 -14.53
N THR A 105 -15.31 3.94 -14.33
CA THR A 105 -13.89 3.94 -13.92
C THR A 105 -12.97 4.58 -14.98
N ALA A 106 -13.32 4.46 -16.26
CA ALA A 106 -12.58 5.09 -17.35
C ALA A 106 -12.67 6.62 -17.28
N GLU A 107 -13.87 7.16 -17.09
CA GLU A 107 -14.07 8.61 -16.92
C GLU A 107 -13.40 9.16 -15.65
N LEU A 108 -13.44 8.39 -14.55
CA LEU A 108 -12.71 8.76 -13.34
C LEU A 108 -11.21 8.85 -13.59
N LYS A 109 -10.66 7.93 -14.37
CA LYS A 109 -9.23 7.93 -14.73
C LYS A 109 -8.88 9.15 -15.59
N GLU A 110 -9.70 9.47 -16.58
CA GLU A 110 -9.48 10.65 -17.43
C GLU A 110 -9.56 11.96 -16.65
N LYS A 111 -10.55 12.11 -15.75
CA LYS A 111 -10.76 13.34 -14.99
C LYS A 111 -9.75 13.54 -13.85
N THR A 112 -9.25 12.46 -13.26
CA THR A 112 -8.38 12.54 -12.07
C THR A 112 -6.92 12.20 -12.34
N GLY A 113 -6.60 11.57 -13.47
CA GLY A 113 -5.25 11.09 -13.78
C GLY A 113 -4.76 9.96 -12.88
N LEU A 114 -5.64 9.40 -12.04
CA LEU A 114 -5.28 8.34 -11.09
C LEU A 114 -5.19 6.99 -11.79
N THR A 115 -4.36 6.11 -11.24
CA THR A 115 -4.32 4.72 -11.70
C THR A 115 -5.61 3.99 -11.34
N GLU A 116 -5.95 2.96 -12.12
CA GLU A 116 -7.15 2.15 -11.89
C GLU A 116 -7.18 1.54 -10.49
N HIS A 117 -6.03 1.09 -9.98
CA HIS A 117 -5.91 0.54 -8.63
C HIS A 117 -6.17 1.60 -7.54
N GLN A 118 -5.71 2.84 -7.72
CA GLN A 118 -6.01 3.94 -6.80
C GLN A 118 -7.51 4.26 -6.78
N ILE A 119 -8.13 4.35 -7.96
CA ILE A 119 -9.58 4.57 -8.09
C ILE A 119 -10.35 3.45 -7.40
N TRP A 120 -9.95 2.18 -7.62
CA TRP A 120 -10.59 1.04 -6.98
C TRP A 120 -10.52 1.10 -5.46
N ASN A 121 -9.36 1.43 -4.89
CA ASN A 121 -9.20 1.57 -3.44
C ASN A 121 -10.07 2.70 -2.86
N ILE A 122 -10.12 3.85 -3.55
CA ILE A 122 -10.93 4.99 -3.13
C ILE A 122 -12.42 4.66 -3.19
N VAL A 123 -12.90 4.13 -4.32
CA VAL A 123 -14.30 3.77 -4.54
C VAL A 123 -14.75 2.70 -3.55
N ASN A 124 -13.95 1.65 -3.34
CA ASN A 124 -14.30 0.58 -2.41
C ASN A 124 -14.43 1.11 -0.97
N ARG A 125 -13.53 2.02 -0.57
CA ARG A 125 -13.62 2.69 0.73
C ARG A 125 -14.84 3.61 0.83
N ALA A 126 -15.06 4.47 -0.16
CA ALA A 126 -16.19 5.40 -0.20
C ALA A 126 -17.55 4.67 -0.21
N SER A 127 -17.63 3.53 -0.90
CA SER A 127 -18.83 2.69 -0.93
C SER A 127 -19.09 2.04 0.43
N LYS A 128 -18.06 1.54 1.12
CA LYS A 128 -18.18 1.02 2.50
C LYS A 128 -18.58 2.10 3.50
N GLU A 129 -18.11 3.33 3.30
CA GLU A 129 -18.48 4.50 4.09
C GLU A 129 -19.89 5.03 3.75
N GLY A 130 -20.57 4.48 2.74
CA GLY A 130 -21.92 4.87 2.33
C GLY A 130 -22.00 6.21 1.59
N LYS A 131 -20.87 6.75 1.13
CA LYS A 131 -20.80 8.04 0.43
C LYS A 131 -21.18 7.98 -1.04
N ILE A 132 -21.11 6.79 -1.62
CA ILE A 132 -21.42 6.48 -3.02
C ILE A 132 -22.12 5.13 -3.10
N ARG A 133 -22.90 4.93 -4.16
CA ARG A 133 -23.63 3.71 -4.46
C ARG A 133 -23.13 3.10 -5.77
N LYS A 134 -23.13 1.78 -5.83
CA LYS A 134 -22.77 1.04 -7.04
C LYS A 134 -24.04 0.76 -7.84
N MET A 135 -24.13 1.31 -9.05
CA MET A 135 -25.27 1.12 -9.94
C MET A 135 -25.10 -0.15 -10.77
N LYS A 136 -23.94 -0.29 -11.41
CA LYS A 136 -23.56 -1.46 -12.22
C LYS A 136 -22.09 -1.80 -11.97
N ARG A 137 -21.59 -2.90 -12.53
CA ARG A 137 -20.16 -3.22 -12.46
C ARG A 137 -19.37 -2.08 -13.13
N GLY A 138 -18.54 -1.39 -12.35
CA GLY A 138 -17.70 -0.30 -12.84
C GLY A 138 -18.40 1.05 -12.99
N VAL A 139 -19.67 1.19 -12.58
CA VAL A 139 -20.44 2.45 -12.63
C VAL A 139 -20.94 2.81 -11.24
N TYR A 140 -20.64 4.02 -10.79
CA TYR A 140 -20.89 4.50 -9.44
C TYR A 140 -21.64 5.83 -9.46
N ALA A 141 -22.58 6.03 -8.55
CA ALA A 141 -23.34 7.26 -8.38
C ALA A 141 -23.30 7.71 -6.91
N GLY A 142 -23.68 8.96 -6.65
CA GLY A 142 -23.88 9.50 -5.29
C GLY A 142 -24.95 8.77 -4.50
#